data_AF-A0A916JYG4-F1
#
_entry.id   AF-A0A916JYG4-F1
#
_cell.length_a   1.000
_cell.length_b   1.000
_cell.length_c   1.000
_cell.angle_alpha   90.00
_cell.angle_beta   90.00
_cell.angle_gamma   90.00
#
_symmetry.space_group_name_H-M   'P 1'
#
loop_
_entity.id
_entity.type
_entity.pdbx_description
1 polymer ?
#
loop_
_entity_poly.entity_id
_entity_poly.type
_entity_poly.pdbx_seq_one_letter_code
_entity_poly.pdbx_strand_id
1 'polypeptide(L)'
;MIVKDLSRREEVPNMTMLKVSNCPQCGKVYQNNLRNLCQECIRSYDGKLNACLDFLKYNRKATTQQLAGATGVPPQEVYAFIRENRLPLTGYPNLTYPCNSCSAPIRQHQLCVDCRVRIVSEINKMKEREVSLRELERGVGFQIRERLRR
;
A
#
# COMPACT_ATOMS: atom_id res chain seq x y z
N MET A 1 36.57 13.66 -63.62
CA MET A 1 35.50 12.69 -63.27
C MET A 1 35.42 12.70 -61.75
N ILE A 2 34.68 13.63 -61.12
CA ILE A 2 33.24 13.54 -60.84
C ILE A 2 32.83 12.10 -60.50
N VAL A 3 32.77 11.79 -59.21
CA VAL A 3 31.55 11.33 -58.51
C VAL A 3 31.68 11.70 -57.03
N LYS A 4 30.91 12.72 -56.62
CA LYS A 4 30.56 12.98 -55.22
C LYS A 4 29.18 12.35 -55.05
N ASP A 5 29.12 11.12 -54.54
CA ASP A 5 27.86 10.49 -54.11
C ASP A 5 28.01 10.14 -52.62
N LEU A 6 27.50 11.01 -51.75
CA LEU A 6 26.14 10.90 -51.19
C LEU A 6 26.00 9.65 -50.31
N SER A 7 26.80 9.58 -49.26
CA SER A 7 26.41 8.88 -48.03
C SER A 7 26.55 9.85 -46.87
N ARG A 8 25.67 10.86 -46.89
CA ARG A 8 25.41 11.76 -45.76
C ARG A 8 24.81 10.87 -44.66
N ARG A 9 25.66 10.28 -43.83
CA ARG A 9 25.25 9.67 -42.57
C ARG A 9 24.74 10.81 -41.71
N GLU A 10 23.43 10.99 -41.68
CA GLU A 10 22.80 11.83 -40.68
C GLU A 10 23.12 11.23 -39.32
N GLU A 11 24.04 11.86 -38.59
CA GLU A 11 24.27 11.59 -37.19
C GLU A 11 22.99 11.98 -36.45
N VAL A 12 22.14 11.01 -36.16
CA VAL A 12 20.99 11.20 -35.28
C VAL A 12 21.58 11.54 -33.90
N PRO A 13 21.48 12.79 -33.42
CA PRO A 13 22.04 13.14 -32.14
C PRO A 13 21.35 12.26 -31.09
N ASN A 14 22.13 11.69 -30.17
CA ASN A 14 21.67 10.82 -29.10
C ASN A 14 20.58 11.53 -28.28
N MET A 15 19.34 11.35 -28.71
CA MET A 15 18.16 11.95 -28.11
C MET A 15 17.89 11.13 -26.86
N THR A 16 18.47 11.57 -25.74
CA THR A 16 18.25 10.97 -24.43
C THR A 16 16.75 10.83 -24.22
N MET A 17 16.26 9.59 -24.31
CA MET A 17 14.83 9.30 -24.28
C MET A 17 14.29 9.76 -22.93
N LEU A 18 13.57 10.88 -22.93
CA LEU A 18 12.90 11.42 -21.75
C LEU A 18 11.84 10.39 -21.33
N LYS A 19 12.15 9.63 -20.28
CA LYS A 19 11.18 8.72 -19.66
C LYS A 19 10.09 9.56 -19.01
N VAL A 20 8.99 9.75 -19.72
CA VAL A 20 7.80 10.44 -19.24
C VAL A 20 6.75 9.44 -18.80
N SER A 21 5.91 9.83 -17.87
CA SER A 21 4.80 9.01 -17.35
C SER A 21 3.64 9.91 -16.94
N ASN A 22 2.45 9.31 -16.78
CA ASN A 22 1.27 10.04 -16.34
C ASN A 22 1.15 9.95 -14.82
N CYS A 23 0.89 11.08 -14.18
CA CYS A 23 0.74 11.13 -12.72
C CYS A 23 -0.49 10.32 -12.29
N PRO A 24 -0.38 9.35 -11.37
CA PRO A 24 -1.52 8.54 -10.93
C PRO A 24 -2.56 9.33 -10.11
N GLN A 25 -2.20 10.51 -9.60
CA GLN A 25 -3.11 11.36 -8.81
C GLN A 25 -3.91 12.34 -9.67
N CYS A 26 -3.29 12.97 -10.67
CA CYS A 26 -3.91 14.04 -11.45
C CYS A 26 -3.89 13.85 -12.97
N GLY A 27 -3.27 12.77 -13.46
CA GLY A 27 -3.18 12.45 -14.89
C GLY A 27 -2.16 13.27 -15.69
N LYS A 28 -1.58 14.34 -15.12
CA LYS A 28 -0.59 15.18 -15.82
C LYS A 28 0.65 14.39 -16.22
N VAL A 29 1.14 14.63 -17.44
CA VAL A 29 2.41 14.09 -17.93
C VAL A 29 3.57 14.75 -17.18
N TYR A 30 4.51 13.95 -16.71
CA TYR A 30 5.70 14.41 -16.01
C TYR A 30 6.90 13.52 -16.35
N GLN A 31 8.12 14.03 -16.14
CA GLN A 31 9.32 13.21 -16.24
C GLN A 31 9.40 12.26 -15.05
N ASN A 32 9.59 10.97 -15.33
CA ASN A 32 9.58 9.92 -14.31
C ASN A 32 10.59 10.22 -13.18
N ASN A 33 10.19 9.95 -11.95
CA ASN A 33 10.99 10.19 -10.76
C ASN A 33 10.75 9.10 -9.71
N LEU A 34 11.55 9.08 -8.65
CA LEU A 34 11.50 8.03 -7.63
C LEU A 34 10.13 7.93 -6.90
N ARG A 35 9.37 9.03 -6.85
CA ARG A 35 8.07 9.10 -6.17
C ARG A 35 6.88 8.79 -7.07
N ASN A 36 7.11 8.59 -8.38
CA ASN A 36 6.08 8.33 -9.38
C ASN A 36 4.92 9.35 -9.37
N LEU A 37 5.18 10.61 -9.00
CA LEU A 37 4.20 11.68 -8.91
C LEU A 37 4.72 12.95 -9.58
N CYS A 38 3.83 13.77 -10.15
CA CYS A 38 4.24 15.08 -10.65
C CYS A 38 4.62 16.02 -9.50
N GLN A 39 5.44 17.05 -9.80
CA GLN A 39 5.94 17.98 -8.80
C GLN A 39 4.83 18.69 -8.02
N GLU A 40 3.72 19.02 -8.67
CA GLU A 40 2.57 19.66 -8.03
C GLU A 40 1.91 18.76 -6.99
N CYS A 41 1.68 17.49 -7.33
CA CYS A 41 1.12 16.52 -6.39
C CYS A 41 2.08 16.24 -5.22
N ILE A 42 3.39 16.22 -5.46
CA ILE A 42 4.39 16.09 -4.40
C ILE A 42 4.32 17.29 -3.45
N ARG A 43 4.31 18.52 -3.99
CA ARG A 43 4.20 19.75 -3.18
C ARG A 43 2.90 19.78 -2.37
N SER A 44 1.78 19.40 -2.97
CA SER A 44 0.49 19.32 -2.29
C SER A 44 0.52 18.30 -1.14
N TYR A 45 1.06 17.09 -1.39
CA TYR A 45 1.21 16.05 -0.38
C TYR A 45 2.09 16.51 0.78
N ASP A 46 3.28 17.05 0.49
CA ASP A 46 4.21 17.54 1.51
C ASP A 46 3.60 18.72 2.29
N GLY A 47 2.86 19.60 1.63
CA GLY A 47 2.13 20.71 2.27
C GLY A 47 1.08 20.23 3.28
N LYS A 48 0.26 19.24 2.91
CA LYS A 48 -0.73 18.63 3.82
C LYS A 48 -0.06 17.96 5.02
N LEU A 49 1.04 17.23 4.78
CA LEU A 49 1.80 16.58 5.83
C LEU A 49 2.39 17.61 6.81
N ASN A 50 3.00 18.68 6.29
CA ASN A 50 3.56 19.75 7.10
C ASN A 50 2.48 20.44 7.95
N ALA A 51 1.31 20.75 7.37
CA ALA A 51 0.19 21.32 8.11
C ALA A 51 -0.24 20.43 9.29
N CYS A 52 -0.27 19.10 9.09
CA CYS A 52 -0.58 18.16 10.16
C CYS A 52 0.49 18.15 11.26
N LEU A 53 1.77 18.13 10.89
CA LEU A 53 2.86 18.16 11.85
C LEU A 53 2.88 19.47 12.66
N ASP A 54 2.66 20.61 11.99
CA ASP A 54 2.64 21.92 12.64
C ASP A 54 1.50 22.04 13.65
N PHE A 55 0.30 21.56 13.31
CA PHE A 55 -0.81 21.54 14.26
C PHE A 55 -0.51 20.66 15.49
N LEU A 56 0.11 19.50 15.29
CA LEU A 56 0.42 18.56 16.36
C LEU A 56 1.50 19.07 17.32
N LYS A 57 2.44 19.90 16.86
CA LYS A 57 3.47 20.51 17.74
C LYS A 57 2.84 21.23 18.94
N TYR A 58 1.76 21.95 18.72
CA TYR A 58 1.05 22.72 19.75
C TYR A 58 -0.10 21.93 20.40
N ASN A 59 -0.62 20.89 19.73
CA ASN A 59 -1.80 20.15 20.16
C ASN A 59 -1.51 18.65 20.37
N ARG A 60 -0.68 18.31 21.35
CA ARG A 60 -0.23 16.92 21.58
C ARG A 60 -1.35 15.92 21.90
N LYS A 61 -2.46 16.39 22.48
CA LYS A 61 -3.63 15.57 22.84
C LYS A 61 -4.75 15.60 21.80
N ALA A 62 -4.50 16.17 20.61
CA ALA A 62 -5.50 16.18 19.55
C ALA A 62 -5.88 14.76 19.12
N THR A 63 -7.17 14.57 18.82
CA THR A 63 -7.65 13.36 18.14
C THR A 63 -7.42 13.46 16.63
N THR A 64 -7.44 12.33 15.93
CA THR A 64 -7.32 12.34 14.46
C THR A 64 -8.43 13.13 13.77
N GLN A 65 -9.64 13.14 14.35
CA GLN A 65 -10.78 13.94 13.87
C GLN A 65 -10.52 15.44 14.02
N GLN A 66 -10.02 15.88 15.18
CA GLN A 66 -9.65 17.27 15.41
C GLN A 66 -8.51 17.73 14.49
N LEU A 67 -7.50 16.87 14.31
CA LEU A 67 -6.40 17.12 13.39
C LEU A 67 -6.91 17.34 11.96
N ALA A 68 -7.75 16.44 11.46
CA ALA A 68 -8.33 16.56 10.12
C ALA A 68 -9.18 17.82 9.96
N GLY A 69 -10.00 18.15 10.96
CA GLY A 69 -10.82 19.37 10.95
C GLY A 69 -9.99 20.65 10.98
N ALA A 70 -8.90 20.69 11.73
CA ALA A 70 -8.04 21.87 11.85
C ALA A 70 -7.14 22.09 10.64
N THR A 71 -6.65 21.03 10.00
CA THR A 71 -5.73 21.12 8.86
C THR A 71 -6.44 21.17 7.51
N GLY A 72 -7.74 20.85 7.48
CA GLY A 72 -8.51 20.68 6.24
C GLY A 72 -8.09 19.45 5.44
N VAL A 73 -7.24 18.59 5.98
CA VAL A 73 -6.82 17.34 5.35
C VAL A 73 -7.87 16.27 5.64
N PRO A 74 -8.35 15.52 4.63
CA PRO A 74 -9.36 14.50 4.87
C PRO A 74 -8.83 13.39 5.80
N PRO A 75 -9.66 12.83 6.69
CA PRO A 75 -9.21 11.83 7.67
C PRO A 75 -8.53 10.62 7.03
N GLN A 76 -8.97 10.22 5.84
CA GLN A 76 -8.40 9.12 5.07
C GLN A 76 -6.93 9.35 4.70
N GLU A 77 -6.56 10.57 4.31
CA GLU A 77 -5.17 10.94 4.03
C GLU A 77 -4.35 10.97 5.33
N VAL A 78 -4.92 11.47 6.42
CA VAL A 78 -4.27 11.43 7.74
C VAL A 78 -3.97 9.99 8.18
N TYR A 79 -4.92 9.07 8.00
CA TYR A 79 -4.70 7.65 8.27
C TYR A 79 -3.62 7.04 7.38
N ALA A 80 -3.51 7.48 6.11
CA ALA A 80 -2.44 7.05 5.22
C ALA A 80 -1.07 7.51 5.73
N PHE A 81 -0.93 8.79 6.12
CA PHE A 81 0.31 9.31 6.68
C PHE A 81 0.76 8.57 7.94
N ILE A 82 -0.18 8.20 8.81
CA ILE A 82 0.11 7.42 10.01
C ILE A 82 0.60 6.01 9.63
N ARG A 83 -0.08 5.33 8.68
CA ARG A 83 0.31 3.99 8.22
C ARG A 83 1.66 3.98 7.50
N GLU A 84 2.00 5.05 6.80
CA GLU A 84 3.29 5.24 6.11
C GLU A 84 4.42 5.70 7.06
N ASN A 85 4.15 5.78 8.37
CA ASN A 85 5.08 6.31 9.38
C ASN A 85 5.56 7.74 9.10
N ARG A 86 4.82 8.54 8.33
CA ARG A 86 5.10 9.96 8.10
C ARG A 86 4.63 10.82 9.27
N LEU A 87 3.54 10.40 9.92
CA LEU A 87 3.04 10.99 11.16
C LEU A 87 3.32 10.02 12.32
N PRO A 88 4.26 10.35 13.22
CA PRO A 88 4.57 9.46 14.34
C PRO A 88 3.43 9.44 15.35
N LEU A 89 3.14 8.26 15.90
CA LEU A 89 2.17 8.09 17.00
C LEU A 89 2.81 8.27 18.38
N THR A 90 4.14 8.23 18.44
CA THR A 90 4.91 8.47 19.65
C THR A 90 4.74 9.91 20.08
N GLY A 91 4.31 10.12 21.33
CA GLY A 91 4.04 11.45 21.88
C GLY A 91 2.63 12.00 21.63
N TYR A 92 1.79 11.30 20.85
CA TYR A 92 0.41 11.70 20.56
C TYR A 92 -0.58 10.60 21.00
N PRO A 93 -1.04 10.60 22.27
CA PRO A 93 -1.81 9.50 22.85
C PRO A 93 -3.20 9.30 22.23
N ASN A 94 -3.77 10.36 21.64
CA ASN A 94 -5.13 10.36 21.09
C ASN A 94 -5.19 10.19 19.58
N LEU A 95 -4.05 10.12 18.89
CA LEU A 95 -4.02 9.78 17.46
C LEU A 95 -4.34 8.29 17.27
N THR A 96 -5.31 7.99 16.43
CA THR A 96 -5.67 6.62 16.07
C THR A 96 -5.96 6.52 14.58
N TYR A 97 -5.86 5.33 14.02
CA TYR A 97 -6.24 5.02 12.65
C TYR A 97 -7.11 3.75 12.63
N PRO A 98 -7.97 3.56 11.61
CA PRO A 98 -8.89 2.44 11.58
C PRO A 98 -8.18 1.11 11.28
N CYS A 99 -8.66 0.03 11.91
CA CYS A 99 -8.31 -1.35 11.57
C CYS A 99 -8.73 -1.68 10.15
N ASN A 100 -7.86 -2.34 9.37
CA ASN A 100 -8.17 -2.67 7.96
C ASN A 100 -9.31 -3.69 7.79
N SER A 101 -9.70 -4.41 8.85
CA SER A 101 -10.78 -5.42 8.78
C SER A 101 -12.09 -4.97 9.42
N CYS A 102 -12.07 -4.29 10.57
CA CYS A 102 -13.28 -3.93 11.32
C CYS A 102 -13.43 -2.42 11.55
N SER A 103 -12.51 -1.59 11.04
CA SER A 103 -12.46 -0.14 11.24
C SER A 103 -12.29 0.36 12.70
N ALA A 104 -12.16 -0.54 13.68
CA ALA A 104 -11.89 -0.16 15.07
C ALA A 104 -10.62 0.72 15.19
N PRO A 105 -10.61 1.73 16.07
CA PRO A 105 -9.46 2.61 16.23
C PRO A 105 -8.28 1.85 16.83
N ILE A 106 -7.16 1.85 16.12
CA ILE A 106 -5.90 1.22 16.53
C ILE A 106 -4.77 2.24 16.50
N ARG A 107 -3.69 1.92 17.23
CA ARG A 107 -2.45 2.71 17.32
C ARG A 107 -1.22 1.94 16.86
N GLN A 108 -1.37 0.66 16.55
CA GLN A 108 -0.27 -0.22 16.18
C GLN A 108 -0.79 -1.30 15.25
N HIS A 109 0.09 -1.80 14.38
CA HIS A 109 -0.21 -2.85 13.40
C HIS A 109 -1.28 -2.44 12.36
N GLN A 110 -1.62 -3.33 11.45
CA GLN A 110 -2.68 -3.07 10.45
C GLN A 110 -4.06 -3.61 10.90
N LEU A 111 -4.07 -4.46 11.92
CA LEU A 111 -5.25 -5.15 12.43
C LEU A 111 -5.30 -5.01 13.94
N CYS A 112 -6.51 -4.83 14.49
CA CYS A 112 -6.73 -4.93 15.92
C CYS A 112 -6.48 -6.37 16.41
N VAL A 113 -6.32 -6.52 17.73
CA VAL A 113 -6.06 -7.82 18.37
C VAL A 113 -7.15 -8.83 18.03
N ASP A 114 -8.42 -8.42 18.12
CA ASP A 114 -9.56 -9.30 17.86
C ASP A 114 -9.58 -9.81 16.42
N CYS A 115 -9.35 -8.92 15.45
CA CYS A 115 -9.26 -9.32 14.04
C CYS A 115 -8.10 -10.29 13.80
N ARG A 116 -6.95 -10.06 14.43
CA ARG A 116 -5.79 -10.95 14.30
C ARG A 116 -6.08 -12.32 14.87
N VAL A 117 -6.64 -12.40 16.08
CA VAL A 117 -7.01 -13.66 16.74
C VAL A 117 -8.04 -14.41 15.90
N ARG A 118 -9.10 -13.71 15.44
CA ARG A 118 -10.13 -14.29 14.58
C ARG A 118 -9.53 -14.88 13.32
N ILE A 119 -8.73 -14.12 12.58
CA ILE A 119 -8.13 -14.57 11.31
C ILE A 119 -7.22 -15.79 11.54
N VAL A 120 -6.36 -15.76 12.56
CA VAL A 120 -5.48 -16.90 12.89
C VAL A 120 -6.31 -18.14 13.24
N SER A 121 -7.39 -17.97 14.02
CA SER A 121 -8.27 -19.09 14.38
C SER A 121 -8.96 -19.70 13.16
N GLU A 122 -9.42 -18.87 12.22
CA GLU A 122 -10.06 -19.36 10.99
C GLU A 122 -9.05 -20.07 10.08
N ILE A 123 -7.82 -19.56 9.97
CA ILE A 123 -6.74 -20.23 9.23
C ILE A 123 -6.44 -21.61 9.81
N ASN A 124 -6.38 -21.74 11.14
CA ASN A 124 -6.11 -23.03 11.78
C ASN A 124 -7.25 -24.03 11.54
N LYS A 125 -8.50 -23.60 11.69
CA LYS A 125 -9.68 -24.44 11.38
C LYS A 125 -9.68 -24.91 9.92
N MET A 126 -9.31 -24.04 8.98
CA MET A 126 -9.21 -24.41 7.58
C MET A 126 -8.12 -25.47 7.34
N LYS A 127 -6.96 -25.33 7.99
CA LYS A 127 -5.88 -26.31 7.91
C LYS A 127 -6.27 -27.66 8.52
N GLU A 128 -6.92 -27.66 9.66
CA GLU A 128 -7.40 -28.89 10.31
C GLU A 128 -8.39 -29.64 9.40
N ARG A 129 -9.36 -28.92 8.83
CA ARG A 129 -10.30 -29.50 7.85
C ARG A 129 -9.57 -30.08 6.64
N GLU A 130 -8.58 -29.37 6.10
CA GLU A 130 -7.78 -29.85 4.96
C GLU A 130 -7.02 -31.14 5.31
N VAL A 131 -6.44 -31.24 6.51
CA VAL A 131 -5.77 -32.46 6.99
C VAL A 131 -6.76 -33.61 7.09
N SER A 132 -7.92 -33.40 7.75
CA SER A 132 -8.94 -34.44 7.89
C SER A 132 -9.46 -34.92 6.54
N LEU A 133 -9.67 -34.02 5.58
CA LEU A 133 -10.08 -34.39 4.21
C LEU A 133 -9.01 -35.25 3.52
N ARG A 134 -7.73 -34.88 3.63
CA ARG A 134 -6.62 -35.66 3.06
C ARG A 134 -6.46 -37.04 3.71
N GLU A 135 -6.72 -37.16 5.01
CA GLU A 135 -6.71 -38.44 5.71
C GLU A 135 -7.86 -39.35 5.23
N LEU A 136 -9.06 -38.80 5.05
CA LEU A 136 -10.19 -39.51 4.46
C LEU A 136 -9.87 -40.02 3.05
N GLU A 137 -9.30 -39.18 2.18
CA GLU A 137 -8.87 -39.56 0.82
C GLU A 137 -7.84 -40.70 0.82
N ARG A 138 -6.88 -40.67 1.75
CA ARG A 138 -5.88 -41.74 1.92
C ARG A 138 -6.52 -43.07 2.36
N GLY A 139 -7.54 -43.01 3.20
CA GLY A 139 -8.27 -44.21 3.66
C GLY A 139 -9.09 -44.90 2.57
N VAL A 140 -9.62 -44.13 1.59
CA VAL A 140 -10.44 -44.68 0.49
C VAL A 140 -9.61 -45.52 -0.49
N GLY A 141 -8.32 -45.22 -0.68
CA GLY A 141 -7.43 -45.95 -1.60
C GLY A 141 -7.15 -47.41 -1.21
N PHE A 142 -7.21 -47.76 0.07
CA PHE A 142 -6.95 -49.13 0.55
C PHE A 142 -8.13 -50.07 0.30
N GLN A 143 -9.37 -49.58 0.43
CA GLN A 143 -10.58 -50.41 0.35
C GLN A 143 -10.95 -50.84 -1.09
N ILE A 144 -10.43 -50.15 -2.12
CA ILE A 144 -10.69 -50.50 -3.52
C ILE A 144 -9.86 -51.75 -3.93
N ARG A 145 -8.64 -51.89 -3.42
CA ARG A 145 -7.74 -53.01 -3.80
C ARG A 145 -8.15 -54.36 -3.20
N GLU A 146 -8.78 -54.38 -2.02
CA GLU A 146 -9.24 -55.63 -1.40
C GLU A 146 -10.50 -56.21 -2.05
N ARG A 147 -11.33 -55.37 -2.70
CA ARG A 147 -12.57 -55.81 -3.36
C ARG A 147 -12.36 -56.40 -4.77
N LEU A 148 -11.23 -56.10 -5.40
CA LEU A 148 -10.84 -56.59 -6.75
C LEU A 148 -10.08 -57.93 -6.72
N ARG A 149 -9.96 -58.58 -5.55
CA ARG A 149 -9.32 -59.90 -5.35
C ARG A 149 -10.33 -61.07 -5.28
N ARG A 150 -11.56 -60.89 -5.74
CA ARG A 150 -12.54 -61.97 -5.92
C ARG A 150 -12.94 -62.09 -7.38
#